data_AF-A0A366JY44-F1
#
_entry.id   AF-A0A366JY44-F1
#
_cell.length_a   1.000
_cell.length_b   1.000
_cell.length_c   1.000
_cell.angle_alpha   90.00
_cell.angle_beta   90.00
_cell.angle_gamma   90.00
#
_symmetry.space_group_name_H-M   'P 1'
#
loop_
_entity.id
_entity.type
_entity.pdbx_description
1 polymer ?
#
loop_
_entity_poly.entity_id
_entity_poly.type
_entity_poly.pdbx_seq_one_letter_code
_entity_poly.pdbx_strand_id
1 'polypeptide(L)'
;MSVPSMPISLMSHVYRKVLPAVHKELAYWKSRAEAIPDPELRKQALASIEHKTFHCEGGAIMSLMAKEKYEQAVKFIVAYQTISDYLDNLCDRSTSLDPRDFAALHESMEDALDTDAADKNYYRLRNEQDDGNYLADLAGVCREVLSSLRHYTHIKSHLLELCRYYCDLQIHKHVVVEERVPRLQNWFDQYRSDIPEMEWYEFSACSGSTLGIFCLVSYALRDDFEAEHAVNIRNGYFPYIQGLHILLDYLIDQEEDKAGGDLNFCFYYENEEKLFSRLKHFVAEADKHTEKLPHKHFHKLINRGLLGVYLSDEKVRNQRNVRRLAKSMIRTGGMVSFFFYVNGRAYRTLQKMMPAGFSGAIEK
;
A
#
# COMPACT_ATOMS: atom_id res chain seq x y z
N MET A 1 -9.24 22.06 -8.77
CA MET A 1 -9.81 20.74 -9.11
C MET A 1 -10.70 20.32 -7.98
N SER A 2 -11.93 19.89 -8.27
CA SER A 2 -12.85 19.35 -7.26
C SER A 2 -12.54 17.90 -6.96
N VAL A 3 -12.59 17.51 -5.69
CA VAL A 3 -12.45 16.11 -5.28
C VAL A 3 -13.65 15.29 -5.79
N PRO A 4 -13.44 14.15 -6.49
CA PRO A 4 -14.54 13.35 -7.01
C PRO A 4 -15.34 12.68 -5.87
N SER A 5 -16.66 12.76 -5.97
CA SER A 5 -17.61 12.15 -5.01
C SER A 5 -18.46 11.04 -5.63
N MET A 6 -18.31 10.77 -6.93
CA MET A 6 -19.09 9.78 -7.68
C MET A 6 -18.17 8.80 -8.43
N PRO A 7 -18.54 7.52 -8.60
CA PRO A 7 -17.66 6.50 -9.18
C PRO A 7 -17.16 6.82 -10.59
N ILE A 8 -18.05 7.30 -11.47
CA ILE A 8 -17.70 7.65 -12.86
C ILE A 8 -16.71 8.83 -12.89
N SER A 9 -16.94 9.84 -12.07
CA SER A 9 -16.04 10.99 -11.94
C SER A 9 -14.66 10.55 -11.41
N LEU A 10 -14.63 9.69 -10.37
CA LEU A 10 -13.40 9.15 -9.83
C LEU A 10 -12.60 8.43 -10.92
N MET A 11 -13.21 7.45 -11.59
CA MET A 11 -12.51 6.66 -12.62
C MET A 11 -12.08 7.51 -13.82
N SER A 12 -12.85 8.53 -14.21
CA SER A 12 -12.42 9.47 -15.25
C SER A 12 -11.15 10.22 -14.86
N HIS A 13 -10.98 10.62 -13.60
CA HIS A 13 -9.75 11.27 -13.13
C HIS A 13 -8.60 10.26 -13.04
N VAL A 14 -8.87 9.06 -12.55
CA VAL A 14 -7.87 7.98 -12.45
C VAL A 14 -7.28 7.68 -13.83
N TYR A 15 -8.13 7.37 -14.83
CA TYR A 15 -7.65 6.97 -16.15
C TYR A 15 -7.00 8.10 -16.95
N ARG A 16 -7.50 9.35 -16.83
CA ARG A 16 -7.00 10.47 -17.65
C ARG A 16 -5.85 11.24 -17.03
N LYS A 17 -5.61 11.09 -15.72
CA LYS A 17 -4.61 11.89 -14.99
C LYS A 17 -3.68 11.03 -14.15
N VAL A 18 -4.24 10.25 -13.23
CA VAL A 18 -3.45 9.52 -12.23
C VAL A 18 -2.60 8.44 -12.89
N LEU A 19 -3.19 7.53 -13.68
CA LEU A 19 -2.45 6.43 -14.29
C LEU A 19 -1.35 6.92 -15.26
N PRO A 20 -1.60 7.89 -16.17
CA PRO A 20 -0.51 8.43 -17.00
C PRO A 20 0.66 9.00 -16.18
N ALA A 21 0.36 9.76 -15.12
CA ALA A 21 1.41 10.30 -14.25
C ALA A 21 2.17 9.20 -13.51
N VAL A 22 1.48 8.16 -13.01
CA VAL A 22 2.10 7.00 -12.35
C VAL A 22 3.05 6.28 -13.30
N HIS A 23 2.60 5.97 -14.53
CA HIS A 23 3.43 5.25 -15.49
C HIS A 23 4.64 6.05 -15.95
N LYS A 24 4.53 7.39 -16.02
CA LYS A 24 5.68 8.26 -16.28
C LYS A 24 6.74 8.14 -15.19
N GLU A 25 6.35 8.22 -13.92
CA GLU A 25 7.28 8.06 -12.79
C GLU A 25 7.85 6.64 -12.71
N LEU A 26 7.03 5.60 -12.92
CA LEU A 26 7.49 4.21 -12.95
C LEU A 26 8.46 3.93 -14.11
N ALA A 27 8.26 4.53 -15.28
CA ALA A 27 9.19 4.39 -16.40
C ALA A 27 10.56 4.99 -16.07
N TYR A 28 10.59 6.14 -15.38
CA TYR A 28 11.82 6.74 -14.88
C TYR A 28 12.52 5.81 -13.88
N TRP A 29 11.80 5.31 -12.87
CA TRP A 29 12.39 4.43 -11.86
C TRP A 29 12.82 3.08 -12.44
N LYS A 30 12.11 2.54 -13.44
CA LYS A 30 12.54 1.36 -14.18
C LYS A 30 13.88 1.59 -14.88
N SER A 31 14.06 2.73 -15.55
CA SER A 31 15.34 3.07 -16.18
C SER A 31 16.47 3.22 -15.16
N ARG A 32 16.21 3.80 -13.98
CA ARG A 32 17.18 3.83 -12.87
C ARG A 32 17.50 2.42 -12.37
N ALA A 33 16.50 1.56 -12.23
CA ALA A 33 16.67 0.17 -11.79
C ALA A 33 17.51 -0.65 -12.79
N GLU A 34 17.33 -0.47 -14.11
CA GLU A 34 18.13 -1.13 -15.15
C GLU A 34 19.63 -0.79 -15.05
N ALA A 35 19.96 0.38 -14.49
CA ALA A 35 21.33 0.85 -14.30
C ALA A 35 21.98 0.41 -12.96
N ILE A 36 21.25 -0.30 -12.10
CA ILE A 36 21.80 -0.84 -10.84
C ILE A 36 22.98 -1.77 -11.15
N PRO A 37 24.19 -1.59 -10.58
CA PRO A 37 25.35 -2.43 -10.87
C PRO A 37 25.20 -3.87 -10.38
N ASP A 38 24.81 -4.05 -9.11
CA ASP A 38 24.65 -5.38 -8.52
C ASP A 38 23.53 -6.16 -9.22
N PRO A 39 23.81 -7.37 -9.74
CA PRO A 39 22.84 -8.11 -10.55
C PRO A 39 21.62 -8.60 -9.75
N GLU A 40 21.77 -8.89 -8.47
CA GLU A 40 20.65 -9.36 -7.64
C GLU A 40 19.78 -8.17 -7.22
N LEU A 41 20.37 -7.06 -6.77
CA LEU A 41 19.62 -5.83 -6.47
C LEU A 41 18.85 -5.33 -7.71
N ARG A 42 19.50 -5.32 -8.88
CA ARG A 42 18.88 -4.96 -10.15
C ARG A 42 17.67 -5.84 -10.46
N LYS A 43 17.85 -7.16 -10.35
CA LYS A 43 16.78 -8.13 -10.60
C LYS A 43 15.60 -7.91 -9.67
N GLN A 44 15.83 -7.71 -8.38
CA GLN A 44 14.76 -7.52 -7.39
C GLN A 44 14.02 -6.19 -7.57
N ALA A 45 14.73 -5.10 -7.92
CA ALA A 45 14.13 -3.81 -8.23
C ALA A 45 13.29 -3.84 -9.52
N LEU A 46 13.75 -4.53 -10.56
CA LEU A 46 12.97 -4.68 -11.80
C LEU A 46 11.74 -5.57 -11.58
N ALA A 47 11.90 -6.67 -10.84
CA ALA A 47 10.80 -7.58 -10.51
C ALA A 47 9.73 -6.89 -9.66
N SER A 48 10.11 -5.99 -8.73
CA SER A 48 9.13 -5.25 -7.94
C SER A 48 8.29 -4.32 -8.82
N ILE A 49 8.91 -3.58 -9.73
CA ILE A 49 8.16 -2.73 -10.69
C ILE A 49 7.26 -3.57 -11.59
N GLU A 50 7.79 -4.65 -12.19
CA GLU A 50 7.06 -5.48 -13.14
C GLU A 50 5.82 -6.14 -12.53
N HIS A 51 5.94 -6.69 -11.32
CA HIS A 51 4.88 -7.48 -10.71
C HIS A 51 3.99 -6.68 -9.75
N LYS A 52 4.44 -5.53 -9.24
CA LYS A 52 3.75 -4.75 -8.21
C LYS A 52 3.31 -3.35 -8.65
N THR A 53 3.35 -3.04 -9.96
CA THR A 53 2.85 -1.76 -10.52
C THR A 53 1.44 -1.38 -10.01
N PHE A 54 0.57 -2.36 -9.78
CA PHE A 54 -0.80 -2.12 -9.30
C PHE A 54 -0.86 -1.45 -7.92
N HIS A 55 0.17 -1.62 -7.06
CA HIS A 55 0.25 -0.90 -5.78
C HIS A 55 0.43 0.61 -6.00
N CYS A 56 1.29 1.00 -6.94
CA CYS A 56 1.47 2.40 -7.33
C CYS A 56 0.20 2.96 -7.97
N GLU A 57 -0.43 2.23 -8.89
CA GLU A 57 -1.68 2.64 -9.55
C GLU A 57 -2.81 2.88 -8.54
N GLY A 58 -3.01 1.94 -7.60
CA GLY A 58 -4.03 2.01 -6.57
C GLY A 58 -3.75 3.07 -5.51
N GLY A 59 -2.51 3.13 -4.99
CA GLY A 59 -2.09 4.10 -3.99
C GLY A 59 -2.17 5.54 -4.51
N ALA A 60 -1.79 5.76 -5.77
CA ALA A 60 -1.79 7.07 -6.40
C ALA A 60 -3.19 7.67 -6.58
N ILE A 61 -4.28 6.91 -6.41
CA ILE A 61 -5.63 7.47 -6.35
C ILE A 61 -5.74 8.54 -5.24
N MET A 62 -4.99 8.39 -4.14
CA MET A 62 -4.93 9.39 -3.06
C MET A 62 -4.41 10.75 -3.53
N SER A 63 -3.61 10.81 -4.60
CA SER A 63 -3.08 12.07 -5.16
C SER A 63 -4.18 13.06 -5.54
N LEU A 64 -5.40 12.58 -5.82
CA LEU A 64 -6.56 13.43 -6.10
C LEU A 64 -6.93 14.34 -4.92
N MET A 65 -6.47 14.02 -3.70
CA MET A 65 -6.65 14.89 -2.53
C MET A 65 -5.78 16.16 -2.62
N ALA A 66 -4.64 16.09 -3.31
CA ALA A 66 -3.74 17.22 -3.52
C ALA A 66 -4.25 18.23 -4.57
N LYS A 67 -5.42 17.98 -5.18
CA LYS A 67 -6.06 18.84 -6.19
C LYS A 67 -5.11 19.19 -7.33
N GLU A 68 -4.71 20.46 -7.47
CA GLU A 68 -3.82 20.91 -8.55
C GLU A 68 -2.38 20.39 -8.39
N LYS A 69 -1.98 20.00 -7.17
CA LYS A 69 -0.64 19.43 -6.89
C LYS A 69 -0.64 17.90 -6.97
N TYR A 70 -1.56 17.29 -7.70
CA TYR A 70 -1.67 15.83 -7.80
C TYR A 70 -0.41 15.17 -8.36
N GLU A 71 0.29 15.79 -9.32
CA GLU A 71 1.53 15.23 -9.89
C GLU A 71 2.64 15.15 -8.84
N GLN A 72 2.72 16.14 -7.97
CA GLN A 72 3.67 16.14 -6.85
C GLN A 72 3.35 15.03 -5.84
N ALA A 73 2.06 14.79 -5.58
CA ALA A 73 1.63 13.65 -4.77
C ALA A 73 1.93 12.31 -5.45
N VAL A 74 1.72 12.19 -6.76
CA VAL A 74 2.08 10.98 -7.53
C VAL A 74 3.57 10.71 -7.45
N LYS A 75 4.43 11.72 -7.61
CA LYS A 75 5.88 11.60 -7.47
C LYS A 75 6.27 10.97 -6.12
N PHE A 76 5.73 11.49 -5.02
CA PHE A 76 5.95 10.94 -3.69
C PHE A 76 5.42 9.50 -3.56
N ILE A 77 4.16 9.26 -3.95
CA ILE A 77 3.51 7.96 -3.78
C ILE A 77 4.23 6.87 -4.55
N VAL A 78 4.62 7.14 -5.80
CA VAL A 78 5.34 6.16 -6.64
C VAL A 78 6.72 5.88 -6.04
N ALA A 79 7.47 6.91 -5.63
CA ALA A 79 8.78 6.69 -5.01
C ALA A 79 8.67 5.88 -3.71
N TYR A 80 7.78 6.26 -2.79
CA TYR A 80 7.63 5.58 -1.50
C TYR A 80 7.09 4.14 -1.66
N GLN A 81 6.13 3.92 -2.55
CA GLN A 81 5.63 2.57 -2.82
C GLN A 81 6.67 1.70 -3.52
N THR A 82 7.50 2.28 -4.40
CA THR A 82 8.60 1.56 -5.05
C THR A 82 9.65 1.12 -4.02
N ILE A 83 9.93 1.93 -2.99
CA ILE A 83 10.76 1.50 -1.84
C ILE A 83 10.11 0.28 -1.18
N SER A 84 8.85 0.40 -0.73
CA SER A 84 8.10 -0.68 -0.08
C SER A 84 8.18 -2.00 -0.87
N ASP A 85 7.83 -1.96 -2.16
CA ASP A 85 7.78 -3.16 -3.01
C ASP A 85 9.15 -3.78 -3.27
N TYR A 86 10.17 -2.94 -3.41
CA TYR A 86 11.55 -3.37 -3.58
C TYR A 86 12.11 -4.01 -2.31
N LEU A 87 11.89 -3.39 -1.15
CA LEU A 87 12.35 -3.94 0.13
C LEU A 87 11.64 -5.26 0.48
N ASP A 88 10.34 -5.38 0.18
CA ASP A 88 9.60 -6.63 0.35
C ASP A 88 10.24 -7.76 -0.48
N ASN A 89 10.57 -7.50 -1.76
CA ASN A 89 11.32 -8.47 -2.59
C ASN A 89 12.68 -8.83 -2.00
N LEU A 90 13.43 -7.83 -1.52
CA LEU A 90 14.75 -8.04 -0.91
C LEU A 90 14.68 -8.83 0.40
N CYS A 91 13.57 -8.76 1.14
CA CYS A 91 13.38 -9.51 2.37
C CYS A 91 12.89 -10.94 2.08
N ASP A 92 11.90 -11.10 1.19
CA ASP A 92 11.36 -12.40 0.78
C ASP A 92 12.39 -13.30 0.09
N ARG A 93 13.29 -12.70 -0.70
CA ARG A 93 14.32 -13.42 -1.45
C ARG A 93 15.69 -13.38 -0.76
N SER A 94 15.76 -12.88 0.48
CA SER A 94 16.99 -12.80 1.25
C SER A 94 17.54 -14.18 1.59
N THR A 95 18.84 -14.38 1.37
CA THR A 95 19.56 -15.55 1.90
C THR A 95 19.94 -15.39 3.37
N SER A 96 19.88 -14.17 3.92
CA SER A 96 20.37 -13.89 5.28
C SER A 96 19.34 -14.22 6.36
N LEU A 97 18.03 -14.05 6.08
CA LEU A 97 16.93 -14.14 7.06
C LEU A 97 17.22 -13.38 8.39
N ASP A 98 18.10 -12.37 8.36
CA ASP A 98 18.57 -11.64 9.53
C ASP A 98 17.67 -10.42 9.77
N PRO A 99 16.94 -10.36 10.90
CA PRO A 99 16.08 -9.22 11.19
C PRO A 99 16.82 -7.90 11.30
N ARG A 100 18.13 -7.90 11.56
CA ARG A 100 18.94 -6.68 11.58
C ARG A 100 19.15 -6.12 10.18
N ASP A 101 19.37 -6.97 9.19
CA ASP A 101 19.46 -6.58 7.79
C ASP A 101 18.11 -6.02 7.30
N PHE A 102 17.00 -6.68 7.63
CA PHE A 102 15.67 -6.15 7.33
C PHE A 102 15.42 -4.79 7.99
N ALA A 103 15.83 -4.61 9.25
CA ALA A 103 15.74 -3.31 9.91
C ALA A 103 16.59 -2.24 9.22
N ALA A 104 17.83 -2.57 8.84
CA ALA A 104 18.74 -1.65 8.14
C ALA A 104 18.18 -1.20 6.77
N LEU A 105 17.53 -2.10 6.03
CA LEU A 105 16.84 -1.75 4.80
C LEU A 105 15.67 -0.79 5.06
N HIS A 106 14.82 -1.11 6.04
CA HIS A 106 13.59 -0.36 6.31
C HIS A 106 13.83 1.02 6.92
N GLU A 107 15.03 1.30 7.42
CA GLU A 107 15.45 2.68 7.74
C GLU A 107 15.31 3.62 6.53
N SER A 108 15.41 3.12 5.29
CA SER A 108 15.18 3.94 4.09
C SER A 108 13.74 4.45 3.97
N MET A 109 12.75 3.71 4.48
CA MET A 109 11.36 4.17 4.53
C MET A 109 11.16 5.24 5.59
N GLU A 110 11.77 5.08 6.77
CA GLU A 110 11.75 6.11 7.81
C GLU A 110 12.46 7.39 7.33
N ASP A 111 13.64 7.26 6.72
CA ASP A 111 14.42 8.37 6.17
C ASP A 111 13.77 9.02 4.94
N ALA A 112 12.90 8.31 4.21
CA ALA A 112 12.08 8.91 3.16
C ALA A 112 11.01 9.87 3.72
N LEU A 113 10.68 9.73 5.01
CA LEU A 113 9.68 10.53 5.70
C LEU A 113 10.27 11.57 6.65
N ASP A 114 11.59 11.57 6.85
CA ASP A 114 12.31 12.57 7.64
C ASP A 114 13.15 13.50 6.74
N THR A 115 12.74 14.76 6.63
CA THR A 115 13.44 15.78 5.85
C THR A 115 14.85 16.10 6.35
N ASP A 116 15.18 15.73 7.61
CA ASP A 116 16.49 15.95 8.22
C ASP A 116 17.36 14.68 8.23
N ALA A 117 16.93 13.61 7.57
CA ALA A 117 17.65 12.33 7.56
C ALA A 117 19.04 12.48 6.92
N ALA A 118 20.05 11.94 7.60
CA ALA A 118 21.40 11.84 7.07
C ALA A 118 21.53 10.67 6.09
N ASP A 119 22.48 10.76 5.16
CA ASP A 119 22.80 9.67 4.25
C ASP A 119 23.34 8.46 5.00
N LYS A 120 22.87 7.27 4.62
CA LYS A 120 23.25 5.99 5.22
C LYS A 120 23.40 4.94 4.15
N ASN A 121 24.24 3.95 4.42
CA ASN A 121 24.22 2.69 3.68
C ASN A 121 23.14 1.77 4.28
N TYR A 122 22.00 1.66 3.61
CA TYR A 122 20.90 0.78 4.01
C TYR A 122 21.22 -0.71 3.84
N TYR A 123 22.22 -1.04 3.00
CA TYR A 123 22.66 -2.41 2.71
C TYR A 123 23.82 -2.89 3.60
N ARG A 124 24.19 -2.13 4.65
CA ARG A 124 25.39 -2.36 5.47
C ARG A 124 25.48 -3.73 6.16
N LEU A 125 24.40 -4.50 6.20
CA LEU A 125 24.32 -5.82 6.84
C LEU A 125 24.14 -6.98 5.84
N ARG A 126 24.32 -6.74 4.54
CA ARG A 126 24.30 -7.75 3.48
C ARG A 126 25.49 -7.65 2.54
N ASN A 127 25.64 -8.63 1.66
CA ASN A 127 26.74 -8.66 0.69
C ASN A 127 26.47 -7.74 -0.51
N GLU A 128 25.23 -7.74 -0.99
CA GLU A 128 24.79 -6.95 -2.14
C GLU A 128 24.51 -5.51 -1.70
N GLN A 129 25.42 -4.58 -1.99
CA GLN A 129 25.34 -3.18 -1.52
C GLN A 129 25.38 -2.13 -2.63
N ASP A 130 25.90 -2.46 -3.81
CA ASP A 130 26.07 -1.50 -4.90
C ASP A 130 24.80 -1.40 -5.76
N ASP A 131 23.86 -0.56 -5.32
CA ASP A 131 22.60 -0.29 -6.02
C ASP A 131 22.67 0.94 -6.96
N GLY A 132 23.85 1.54 -7.17
CA GLY A 132 23.96 2.76 -7.98
C GLY A 132 23.17 3.97 -7.44
N ASN A 133 22.99 4.04 -6.11
CA ASN A 133 22.24 5.03 -5.35
C ASN A 133 20.72 4.97 -5.53
N TYR A 134 20.19 3.86 -6.06
CA TYR A 134 18.76 3.72 -6.40
C TYR A 134 17.82 3.95 -5.20
N LEU A 135 18.06 3.27 -4.09
CA LEU A 135 17.24 3.36 -2.89
C LEU A 135 17.37 4.72 -2.21
N ALA A 136 18.57 5.27 -2.17
CA ALA A 136 18.82 6.60 -1.63
C ALA A 136 18.14 7.71 -2.47
N ASP A 137 18.14 7.58 -3.80
CA ASP A 137 17.46 8.50 -4.71
C ASP A 137 15.93 8.45 -4.52
N LEU A 138 15.35 7.25 -4.37
CA LEU A 138 13.93 7.07 -4.07
C LEU A 138 13.55 7.79 -2.77
N ALA A 139 14.31 7.57 -1.70
CA ALA A 139 14.09 8.24 -0.41
C ALA A 139 14.31 9.76 -0.54
N GLY A 140 15.29 10.20 -1.33
CA GLY A 140 15.57 11.60 -1.61
C GLY A 140 14.42 12.32 -2.30
N VAL A 141 13.74 11.68 -3.26
CA VAL A 141 12.54 12.24 -3.91
C VAL A 141 11.39 12.40 -2.92
N CYS A 142 11.20 11.44 -2.01
CA CYS A 142 10.20 11.57 -0.96
C CYS A 142 10.51 12.78 -0.07
N ARG A 143 11.76 12.93 0.40
CA ARG A 143 12.20 14.08 1.19
C ARG A 143 12.02 15.39 0.43
N GLU A 144 12.37 15.45 -0.85
CA GLU A 144 12.19 16.65 -1.69
C GLU A 144 10.72 17.11 -1.69
N VAL A 145 9.78 16.19 -1.86
CA VAL A 145 8.35 16.53 -1.82
C VAL A 145 7.95 17.01 -0.42
N LEU A 146 8.37 16.30 0.64
CA LEU A 146 8.03 16.65 2.02
C LEU A 146 8.61 18.01 2.46
N SER A 147 9.85 18.33 2.07
CA SER A 147 10.50 19.61 2.35
C SER A 147 9.78 20.80 1.71
N SER A 148 8.98 20.58 0.66
CA SER A 148 8.17 21.63 0.04
C SER A 148 6.85 21.90 0.78
N LEU A 149 6.46 21.05 1.75
CA LEU A 149 5.20 21.17 2.46
C LEU A 149 5.27 22.21 3.58
N ARG A 150 4.41 23.22 3.50
CA ARG A 150 4.23 24.21 4.59
C ARG A 150 3.78 23.58 5.91
N HIS A 151 3.09 22.44 5.84
CA HIS A 151 2.45 21.79 6.97
C HIS A 151 3.10 20.47 7.38
N TYR A 152 4.34 20.21 6.94
CA TYR A 152 5.04 18.95 7.23
C TYR A 152 5.10 18.62 8.73
N THR A 153 5.34 19.63 9.58
CA THR A 153 5.42 19.47 11.04
C THR A 153 4.13 18.92 11.66
N HIS A 154 2.97 19.13 11.05
CA HIS A 154 1.69 18.61 11.53
C HIS A 154 1.46 17.14 11.17
N ILE A 155 2.18 16.60 10.19
CA ILE A 155 2.02 15.21 9.74
C ILE A 155 3.21 14.32 10.08
N LYS A 156 4.40 14.87 10.36
CA LYS A 156 5.65 14.11 10.59
C LYS A 156 5.48 12.96 11.58
N SER A 157 4.91 13.22 12.76
CA SER A 157 4.72 12.18 13.80
C SER A 157 3.80 11.06 13.35
N HIS A 158 2.70 11.40 12.65
CA HIS A 158 1.76 10.41 12.12
C HIS A 158 2.34 9.59 10.97
N LEU A 159 3.15 10.22 10.11
CA LEU A 159 3.86 9.52 9.04
C LEU A 159 4.84 8.49 9.61
N LEU A 160 5.66 8.88 10.58
CA LEU A 160 6.65 8.01 11.22
C LEU A 160 5.98 6.90 12.05
N GLU A 161 4.86 7.19 12.72
CA GLU A 161 4.06 6.18 13.42
C GLU A 161 3.57 5.07 12.46
N LEU A 162 2.90 5.44 11.38
CA LEU A 162 2.39 4.47 10.39
C LEU A 162 3.52 3.73 9.68
N CYS A 163 4.62 4.41 9.38
CA CYS A 163 5.82 3.80 8.82
C CYS A 163 6.42 2.78 9.77
N ARG A 164 6.47 3.08 11.07
CA ARG A 164 7.02 2.16 12.07
C ARG A 164 6.21 0.87 12.16
N TYR A 165 4.87 0.96 12.16
CA TYR A 165 4.01 -0.23 12.10
C TYR A 165 4.30 -1.08 10.86
N TYR A 166 4.44 -0.45 9.71
CA TYR A 166 4.77 -1.14 8.47
C TYR A 166 6.15 -1.82 8.54
N CYS A 167 7.18 -1.09 8.98
CA CYS A 167 8.54 -1.61 9.06
C CYS A 167 8.66 -2.76 10.05
N ASP A 168 8.03 -2.65 11.23
CA ASP A 168 7.98 -3.72 12.23
C ASP A 168 7.34 -4.99 11.64
N LEU A 169 6.21 -4.84 10.94
CA LEU A 169 5.57 -5.96 10.25
C LEU A 169 6.55 -6.64 9.29
N GLN A 170 7.21 -5.88 8.41
CA GLN A 170 8.14 -6.44 7.42
C GLN A 170 9.32 -7.14 8.10
N ILE A 171 9.86 -6.60 9.18
CA ILE A 171 10.95 -7.24 9.93
C ILE A 171 10.47 -8.55 10.56
N HIS A 172 9.27 -8.58 11.15
CA HIS A 172 8.76 -9.76 11.85
C HIS A 172 8.26 -10.87 10.91
N LYS A 173 7.72 -10.54 9.73
CA LYS A 173 7.17 -11.54 8.80
C LYS A 173 8.22 -12.27 7.94
N HIS A 174 9.41 -11.70 7.78
CA HIS A 174 10.43 -12.24 6.86
C HIS A 174 11.56 -13.04 7.54
N VAL A 175 11.57 -13.14 8.87
CA VAL A 175 12.52 -14.03 9.57
C VAL A 175 12.25 -15.52 9.26
N VAL A 176 13.10 -16.41 9.79
CA VAL A 176 12.88 -17.86 9.75
C VAL A 176 11.46 -18.24 10.23
N VAL A 177 10.84 -19.21 9.57
CA VAL A 177 9.39 -19.49 9.65
C VAL A 177 8.92 -19.70 11.09
N GLU A 178 9.69 -20.45 11.87
CA GLU A 178 9.44 -20.77 13.27
C GLU A 178 9.42 -19.55 14.21
N GLU A 179 10.08 -18.45 13.83
CA GLU A 179 10.13 -17.22 14.63
C GLU A 179 9.03 -16.21 14.27
N ARG A 180 8.44 -16.30 13.06
CA ARG A 180 7.49 -15.29 12.55
C ARG A 180 6.31 -15.05 13.50
N VAL A 181 5.57 -16.11 13.84
CA VAL A 181 4.36 -16.00 14.68
C VAL A 181 4.68 -15.54 16.10
N PRO A 182 5.65 -16.13 16.84
CA PRO A 182 6.00 -15.64 18.16
C PRO A 182 6.42 -14.16 18.18
N ARG A 183 7.17 -13.70 17.17
CA ARG A 183 7.57 -12.30 17.06
C ARG A 183 6.37 -11.37 16.84
N LEU A 184 5.46 -11.73 15.93
CA LEU A 184 4.25 -10.93 15.66
C LEU A 184 3.29 -10.88 16.85
N GLN A 185 3.15 -11.98 17.61
CA GLN A 185 2.37 -12.01 18.85
C GLN A 185 2.97 -11.11 19.93
N ASN A 186 4.28 -11.23 20.18
CA ASN A 186 4.99 -10.39 21.16
C ASN A 186 4.98 -8.91 20.78
N TRP A 187 5.04 -8.61 19.49
CA TRP A 187 4.93 -7.24 18.98
C TRP A 187 3.50 -6.70 19.19
N PHE A 188 2.47 -7.48 18.86
CA PHE A 188 1.08 -7.11 19.12
C PHE A 188 0.79 -6.87 20.60
N ASP A 189 1.33 -7.69 21.51
CA ASP A 189 1.10 -7.54 22.95
C ASP A 189 1.59 -6.20 23.51
N GLN A 190 2.56 -5.55 22.85
CA GLN A 190 3.02 -4.20 23.21
C GLN A 190 1.99 -3.11 22.87
N TYR A 191 1.13 -3.35 21.88
CA TYR A 191 0.12 -2.39 21.41
C TYR A 191 -1.31 -2.78 21.80
N ARG A 192 -1.53 -3.98 22.34
CA ARG A 192 -2.86 -4.55 22.62
C ARG A 192 -3.76 -3.62 23.44
N SER A 193 -3.20 -2.85 24.38
CA SER A 193 -3.97 -1.89 25.21
C SER A 193 -4.37 -0.61 24.48
N ASP A 194 -3.65 -0.27 23.41
CA ASP A 194 -3.72 1.04 22.76
C ASP A 194 -4.53 0.99 21.45
N ILE A 195 -4.95 -0.20 21.04
CA ILE A 195 -5.73 -0.44 19.82
C ILE A 195 -7.09 -1.10 20.14
N PRO A 196 -8.07 -1.00 19.22
CA PRO A 196 -9.34 -1.71 19.37
C PRO A 196 -9.18 -3.23 19.50
N GLU A 197 -10.19 -3.90 20.07
CA GLU A 197 -10.19 -5.35 20.22
C GLU A 197 -10.06 -6.08 18.87
N MET A 198 -8.91 -6.74 18.71
CA MET A 198 -8.56 -7.53 17.53
C MET A 198 -7.49 -8.57 17.88
N GLU A 199 -7.28 -9.51 16.98
CA GLU A 199 -6.24 -10.52 17.11
C GLU A 199 -4.91 -10.04 16.52
N TRP A 200 -3.79 -10.69 16.90
CA TRP A 200 -2.45 -10.30 16.43
C TRP A 200 -2.32 -10.30 14.89
N TYR A 201 -3.00 -11.22 14.20
CA TYR A 201 -3.00 -11.29 12.74
C TYR A 201 -3.85 -10.19 12.10
N GLU A 202 -4.88 -9.69 12.79
CA GLU A 202 -5.66 -8.53 12.36
C GLU A 202 -4.86 -7.24 12.54
N PHE A 203 -4.17 -7.08 13.67
CA PHE A 203 -3.24 -5.96 13.88
C PHE A 203 -2.09 -5.95 12.87
N SER A 204 -1.53 -7.13 12.57
CA SER A 204 -0.51 -7.30 11.53
C SER A 204 -1.04 -6.83 10.18
N ALA A 205 -2.26 -7.21 9.79
CA ALA A 205 -2.88 -6.70 8.57
C ALA A 205 -3.11 -5.18 8.63
N CYS A 206 -3.54 -4.62 9.75
CA CYS A 206 -3.73 -3.17 9.91
C CYS A 206 -2.45 -2.36 9.69
N SER A 207 -1.30 -2.99 9.93
CA SER A 207 0.02 -2.38 9.84
C SER A 207 0.65 -2.46 8.46
N GLY A 208 0.12 -3.29 7.55
CA GLY A 208 0.74 -3.58 6.26
C GLY A 208 0.41 -2.63 5.11
N SER A 209 -0.39 -1.59 5.34
CA SER A 209 -0.87 -0.67 4.29
C SER A 209 -0.19 0.68 4.34
N THR A 210 0.14 1.22 3.17
CA THR A 210 0.74 2.55 2.97
C THR A 210 -0.31 3.66 2.73
N LEU A 211 -1.60 3.32 2.65
CA LEU A 211 -2.66 4.27 2.26
C LEU A 211 -2.81 5.47 3.20
N GLY A 212 -2.60 5.28 4.51
CA GLY A 212 -2.65 6.39 5.48
C GLY A 212 -1.56 7.44 5.22
N ILE A 213 -0.34 6.99 4.91
CA ILE A 213 0.81 7.83 4.54
C ILE A 213 0.49 8.63 3.27
N PHE A 214 0.00 7.96 2.22
CA PHE A 214 -0.34 8.61 0.96
C PHE A 214 -1.43 9.67 1.12
N CYS A 215 -2.43 9.38 1.95
CA CYS A 215 -3.50 10.32 2.24
C CYS A 215 -2.99 11.55 3.00
N LEU A 216 -2.17 11.36 4.05
CA LEU A 216 -1.59 12.47 4.82
C LEU A 216 -0.78 13.41 3.93
N VAL A 217 0.13 12.89 3.11
CA VAL A 217 0.97 13.70 2.21
C VAL A 217 0.12 14.42 1.16
N SER A 218 -0.84 13.72 0.55
CA SER A 218 -1.72 14.32 -0.46
C SER A 218 -2.56 15.47 0.09
N TYR A 219 -3.02 15.37 1.35
CA TYR A 219 -3.73 16.46 2.00
C TYR A 219 -2.80 17.61 2.41
N ALA A 220 -1.62 17.33 2.94
CA ALA A 220 -0.67 18.36 3.39
C ALA A 220 -0.08 19.20 2.24
N LEU A 221 -0.17 18.72 1.00
CA LEU A 221 0.14 19.52 -0.19
C LEU A 221 -0.82 20.69 -0.40
N ARG A 222 -2.03 20.65 0.18
CA ARG A 222 -3.04 21.68 -0.04
C ARG A 222 -2.80 22.90 0.83
N ASP A 223 -3.12 24.07 0.30
CA ASP A 223 -2.98 25.33 1.04
C ASP A 223 -4.10 25.53 2.08
N ASP A 224 -5.20 24.76 1.97
CA ASP A 224 -6.33 24.72 2.92
C ASP A 224 -6.19 23.58 3.95
N PHE A 225 -4.97 23.09 4.18
CA PHE A 225 -4.70 22.04 5.17
C PHE A 225 -4.69 22.61 6.60
N GLU A 226 -5.31 21.87 7.53
CA GLU A 226 -5.40 22.21 8.95
C GLU A 226 -4.84 21.04 9.76
N ALA A 227 -4.24 21.33 10.92
CA ALA A 227 -3.63 20.31 11.77
C ALA A 227 -4.63 19.21 12.20
N GLU A 228 -5.91 19.55 12.37
CA GLU A 228 -6.96 18.57 12.69
C GLU A 228 -7.14 17.52 11.59
N HIS A 229 -6.91 17.87 10.32
CA HIS A 229 -6.97 16.91 9.22
C HIS A 229 -5.94 15.79 9.43
N ALA A 230 -4.76 16.07 9.97
CA ALA A 230 -3.74 15.04 10.21
C ALA A 230 -4.27 13.94 11.16
N VAL A 231 -4.86 14.36 12.28
CA VAL A 231 -5.42 13.46 13.28
C VAL A 231 -6.62 12.69 12.72
N ASN A 232 -7.52 13.38 12.02
CA ASN A 232 -8.69 12.76 11.41
C ASN A 232 -8.30 11.74 10.34
N ILE A 233 -7.29 12.04 9.51
CA ILE A 233 -6.78 11.12 8.48
C ILE A 233 -6.11 9.91 9.12
N ARG A 234 -5.20 10.10 10.08
CA ARG A 234 -4.53 9.00 10.79
C ARG A 234 -5.55 8.05 11.40
N ASN A 235 -6.51 8.58 12.17
CA ASN A 235 -7.55 7.78 12.83
C ASN A 235 -8.59 7.22 11.85
N GLY A 236 -8.79 7.86 10.70
CA GLY A 236 -9.69 7.37 9.67
C GLY A 236 -9.13 6.14 8.95
N TYR A 237 -7.83 6.16 8.66
CA TYR A 237 -7.17 5.08 7.92
C TYR A 237 -6.72 3.93 8.81
N PHE A 238 -6.08 4.24 9.94
CA PHE A 238 -5.62 3.24 10.89
C PHE A 238 -6.61 3.11 12.08
N PRO A 239 -7.02 1.88 12.45
CA PRO A 239 -6.56 0.61 11.90
C PRO A 239 -7.39 0.07 10.73
N TYR A 240 -8.68 0.41 10.64
CA TYR A 240 -9.64 -0.41 9.90
C TYR A 240 -9.60 -0.30 8.37
N ILE A 241 -9.33 0.86 7.78
CA ILE A 241 -9.22 0.96 6.30
C ILE A 241 -7.95 0.24 5.85
N GLN A 242 -6.85 0.42 6.58
CA GLN A 242 -5.60 -0.30 6.33
C GLN A 242 -5.78 -1.82 6.51
N GLY A 243 -6.41 -2.25 7.61
CA GLY A 243 -6.67 -3.67 7.85
C GLY A 243 -7.59 -4.27 6.80
N LEU A 244 -8.64 -3.56 6.36
CA LEU A 244 -9.50 -4.01 5.27
C LEU A 244 -8.70 -4.19 3.96
N HIS A 245 -7.83 -3.24 3.62
CA HIS A 245 -6.97 -3.32 2.44
C HIS A 245 -6.13 -4.61 2.46
N ILE A 246 -5.40 -4.84 3.54
CA ILE A 246 -4.46 -5.95 3.63
C ILE A 246 -5.16 -7.30 3.84
N LEU A 247 -6.25 -7.36 4.61
CA LEU A 247 -7.03 -8.59 4.72
C LEU A 247 -7.64 -9.02 3.38
N LEU A 248 -8.02 -8.08 2.50
CA LEU A 248 -8.49 -8.42 1.16
C LEU A 248 -7.37 -8.97 0.27
N ASP A 249 -6.16 -8.44 0.41
CA ASP A 249 -4.95 -8.92 -0.27
C ASP A 249 -4.64 -10.37 0.13
N TYR A 250 -4.46 -10.62 1.43
CA TYR A 250 -4.25 -11.98 1.96
C TYR A 250 -5.42 -12.93 1.65
N LEU A 251 -6.66 -12.44 1.56
CA LEU A 251 -7.81 -13.26 1.21
C LEU A 251 -7.75 -13.77 -0.24
N ILE A 252 -7.24 -12.97 -1.19
CA ILE A 252 -7.16 -13.41 -2.59
C ILE A 252 -5.96 -14.32 -2.84
N ASP A 253 -4.91 -14.20 -2.03
CA ASP A 253 -3.64 -14.93 -2.19
C ASP A 253 -3.56 -16.25 -1.41
N GLN A 254 -4.61 -16.64 -0.70
CA GLN A 254 -4.64 -17.88 0.11
C GLN A 254 -4.14 -19.14 -0.61
N GLU A 255 -4.55 -19.39 -1.86
CA GLU A 255 -4.09 -20.60 -2.58
C GLU A 255 -2.61 -20.51 -2.99
N GLU A 256 -2.13 -19.30 -3.30
CA GLU A 256 -0.74 -19.05 -3.66
C GLU A 256 0.16 -19.21 -2.43
N ASP A 257 -0.18 -18.54 -1.33
CA ASP A 257 0.58 -18.59 -0.09
C ASP A 257 0.63 -20.01 0.49
N LYS A 258 -0.49 -20.74 0.39
CA LYS A 258 -0.53 -22.14 0.83
C LYS A 258 0.37 -23.04 -0.03
N ALA A 259 0.51 -22.76 -1.32
CA ALA A 259 1.40 -23.48 -2.21
C ALA A 259 2.87 -23.08 -2.01
N GLY A 260 3.13 -21.80 -1.71
CA GLY A 260 4.46 -21.25 -1.42
C GLY A 260 4.99 -21.57 -0.02
N GLY A 261 4.10 -21.92 0.93
CA GLY A 261 4.45 -22.06 2.34
C GLY A 261 4.58 -20.72 3.07
N ASP A 262 3.97 -19.67 2.52
CA ASP A 262 4.08 -18.31 2.99
C ASP A 262 3.11 -18.01 4.14
N LEU A 263 3.47 -17.01 4.95
CA LEU A 263 2.65 -16.57 6.07
C LEU A 263 1.41 -15.84 5.53
N ASN A 264 0.22 -16.39 5.74
CA ASN A 264 -1.05 -15.72 5.41
C ASN A 264 -1.91 -15.51 6.66
N PHE A 265 -2.26 -14.25 6.95
CA PHE A 265 -3.02 -13.88 8.15
C PHE A 265 -4.43 -14.50 8.19
N CYS A 266 -5.03 -14.78 7.05
CA CYS A 266 -6.35 -15.41 6.98
C CYS A 266 -6.35 -16.87 7.47
N PHE A 267 -5.20 -17.54 7.59
CA PHE A 267 -5.11 -18.92 8.08
C PHE A 267 -5.19 -19.04 9.61
N TYR A 268 -5.06 -17.94 10.34
CA TYR A 268 -5.06 -17.95 11.81
C TYR A 268 -6.45 -17.71 12.42
N TYR A 269 -7.46 -17.49 11.58
CA TYR A 269 -8.85 -17.54 12.01
C TYR A 269 -9.24 -19.00 12.29
N GLU A 270 -10.04 -19.20 13.35
CA GLU A 270 -10.54 -20.52 13.76
C GLU A 270 -11.22 -21.29 12.61
N ASN A 271 -11.96 -20.57 11.76
CA ASN A 271 -12.64 -21.11 10.60
C ASN A 271 -13.05 -19.97 9.63
N GLU A 272 -13.50 -20.35 8.44
CA GLU A 272 -13.94 -19.40 7.40
C GLU A 272 -15.11 -18.52 7.86
N GLU A 273 -16.03 -19.04 8.69
CA GLU A 273 -17.16 -18.25 9.18
C GLU A 273 -16.69 -17.09 10.06
N LYS A 274 -15.73 -17.34 10.95
CA LYS A 274 -15.09 -16.31 11.78
C LYS A 274 -14.34 -15.29 10.92
N LEU A 275 -13.53 -15.73 9.95
CA LEU A 275 -12.85 -14.85 9.00
C LEU A 275 -13.84 -13.94 8.29
N PHE A 276 -14.94 -14.49 7.76
CA PHE A 276 -15.93 -13.73 7.02
C PHE A 276 -16.71 -12.75 7.90
N SER A 277 -17.01 -13.14 9.14
CA SER A 277 -17.65 -12.28 10.13
C SER A 277 -16.75 -11.09 10.48
N ARG A 278 -15.46 -11.35 10.74
CA ARG A 278 -14.48 -10.31 11.06
C ARG A 278 -14.21 -9.40 9.86
N LEU A 279 -14.09 -9.92 8.65
CA LEU A 279 -13.93 -9.08 7.46
C LEU A 279 -15.14 -8.14 7.24
N LYS A 280 -16.37 -8.61 7.49
CA LYS A 280 -17.57 -7.74 7.49
C LYS A 280 -17.51 -6.67 8.58
N HIS A 281 -17.01 -7.01 9.77
CA HIS A 281 -16.77 -6.04 10.83
C HIS A 281 -15.75 -4.98 10.40
N PHE A 282 -14.64 -5.36 9.76
CA PHE A 282 -13.67 -4.44 9.19
C PHE A 282 -14.28 -3.50 8.15
N VAL A 283 -15.15 -3.99 7.26
CA VAL A 283 -15.88 -3.12 6.32
C VAL A 283 -16.76 -2.11 7.05
N ALA A 284 -17.52 -2.54 8.05
CA ALA A 284 -18.41 -1.66 8.81
C ALA A 284 -17.64 -0.59 9.60
N GLU A 285 -16.55 -0.97 10.27
CA GLU A 285 -15.71 -0.03 11.00
C GLU A 285 -14.94 0.89 10.04
N ALA A 286 -14.43 0.40 8.91
CA ALA A 286 -13.82 1.24 7.89
C ALA A 286 -14.78 2.33 7.40
N ASP A 287 -16.06 2.01 7.15
CA ASP A 287 -17.06 3.00 6.75
C ASP A 287 -17.35 4.02 7.85
N LYS A 288 -17.49 3.57 9.10
CA LYS A 288 -17.70 4.44 10.26
C LYS A 288 -16.54 5.43 10.44
N HIS A 289 -15.30 4.98 10.25
CA HIS A 289 -14.11 5.82 10.36
C HIS A 289 -14.00 6.85 9.22
N THR A 290 -14.64 6.63 8.07
CA THR A 290 -14.72 7.67 7.01
C THR A 290 -15.63 8.85 7.37
N GLU A 291 -16.56 8.74 8.32
CA GLU A 291 -17.52 9.83 8.61
C GLU A 291 -16.86 11.10 9.15
N LYS A 292 -15.72 10.95 9.82
CA LYS A 292 -14.93 12.07 10.36
C LYS A 292 -13.89 12.59 9.37
N LEU A 293 -13.71 11.94 8.22
CA LEU A 293 -12.74 12.37 7.23
C LEU A 293 -13.23 13.59 6.44
N PRO A 294 -12.35 14.57 6.17
CA PRO A 294 -12.63 15.57 5.14
C PRO A 294 -12.93 14.84 3.81
N HIS A 295 -13.82 15.41 2.99
CA HIS A 295 -14.23 14.79 1.72
C HIS A 295 -14.73 13.33 1.86
N LYS A 296 -15.43 12.98 2.96
CA LYS A 296 -15.88 11.61 3.29
C LYS A 296 -16.42 10.76 2.14
N HIS A 297 -17.12 11.35 1.16
CA HIS A 297 -17.62 10.63 -0.01
C HIS A 297 -16.50 10.00 -0.83
N PHE A 298 -15.37 10.69 -1.00
CA PHE A 298 -14.20 10.14 -1.67
C PHE A 298 -13.66 8.92 -0.91
N HIS A 299 -13.44 9.03 0.40
CA HIS A 299 -12.91 7.93 1.20
C HIS A 299 -13.86 6.72 1.25
N LYS A 300 -15.18 6.95 1.23
CA LYS A 300 -16.16 5.86 1.03
C LYS A 300 -16.02 5.19 -0.33
N LEU A 301 -15.78 5.95 -1.41
CA LEU A 301 -15.49 5.35 -2.72
C LEU A 301 -14.23 4.49 -2.67
N ILE A 302 -13.20 4.88 -1.91
CA ILE A 302 -12.00 4.06 -1.71
C ILE A 302 -12.33 2.73 -1.04
N ASN A 303 -13.05 2.73 0.08
CA ASN A 303 -13.48 1.48 0.75
C ASN A 303 -14.25 0.56 -0.21
N ARG A 304 -15.17 1.13 -1.00
CA ARG A 304 -15.94 0.37 -1.99
C ARG A 304 -15.11 -0.08 -3.18
N GLY A 305 -14.10 0.71 -3.56
CA GLY A 305 -13.13 0.43 -4.60
C GLY A 305 -12.22 -0.73 -4.22
N LEU A 306 -11.66 -0.74 -3.00
CA LEU A 306 -10.89 -1.86 -2.45
C LEU A 306 -11.69 -3.18 -2.57
N LEU A 307 -12.94 -3.18 -2.08
CA LEU A 307 -13.82 -4.34 -2.22
C LEU A 307 -14.03 -4.74 -3.68
N GLY A 308 -14.36 -3.79 -4.54
CA GLY A 308 -14.65 -4.08 -5.95
C GLY A 308 -13.43 -4.63 -6.69
N VAL A 309 -12.28 -3.98 -6.55
CA VAL A 309 -11.04 -4.31 -7.26
C VAL A 309 -10.50 -5.65 -6.77
N TYR A 310 -10.23 -5.82 -5.48
CA TYR A 310 -9.66 -7.07 -4.95
C TYR A 310 -10.58 -8.26 -5.17
N LEU A 311 -11.88 -8.13 -4.89
CA LEU A 311 -12.82 -9.25 -5.07
C LEU A 311 -13.10 -9.56 -6.56
N SER A 312 -12.71 -8.68 -7.49
CA SER A 312 -12.83 -8.92 -8.93
C SER A 312 -11.69 -9.77 -9.53
N ASP A 313 -10.65 -10.04 -8.73
CA ASP A 313 -9.47 -10.80 -9.14
C ASP A 313 -9.83 -12.18 -9.69
N GLU A 314 -8.98 -12.70 -10.58
CA GLU A 314 -9.15 -14.02 -11.15
C GLU A 314 -8.88 -15.13 -10.12
N LYS A 315 -7.97 -14.90 -9.17
CA LYS A 315 -7.67 -15.82 -8.06
C LYS A 315 -8.95 -16.17 -7.27
N VAL A 316 -9.84 -15.20 -7.08
CA VAL A 316 -11.14 -15.38 -6.40
C VAL A 316 -12.05 -16.36 -7.14
N ARG A 317 -11.96 -16.48 -8.48
CA ARG A 317 -12.87 -17.35 -9.25
C ARG A 317 -12.63 -18.83 -8.97
N ASN A 318 -11.38 -19.18 -8.67
CA ASN A 318 -10.94 -20.55 -8.44
C ASN A 318 -11.19 -20.99 -6.99
N GLN A 319 -11.47 -20.04 -6.09
CA GLN A 319 -11.72 -20.29 -4.67
C GLN A 319 -13.22 -20.25 -4.35
N ARG A 320 -13.86 -21.41 -4.22
CA ARG A 320 -15.34 -21.51 -4.09
C ARG A 320 -15.91 -20.70 -2.92
N ASN A 321 -15.24 -20.74 -1.76
CA ASN A 321 -15.69 -20.10 -0.54
C ASN A 321 -15.44 -18.58 -0.59
N VAL A 322 -14.25 -18.15 -1.02
CA VAL A 322 -13.94 -16.73 -1.26
C VAL A 322 -14.88 -16.11 -2.28
N ARG A 323 -15.24 -16.83 -3.35
CA ARG A 323 -16.24 -16.37 -4.33
C ARG A 323 -17.63 -16.16 -3.73
N ARG A 324 -18.04 -17.01 -2.77
CA ARG A 324 -19.33 -16.85 -2.05
C ARG A 324 -19.28 -15.63 -1.15
N LEU A 325 -18.18 -15.43 -0.43
CA LEU A 325 -17.95 -14.24 0.38
C LEU A 325 -17.97 -12.97 -0.49
N ALA A 326 -17.22 -12.96 -1.58
CA ALA A 326 -17.14 -11.84 -2.52
C ALA A 326 -18.54 -11.38 -2.98
N LYS A 327 -19.40 -12.33 -3.36
CA LYS A 327 -20.80 -12.03 -3.72
C LYS A 327 -21.59 -11.41 -2.56
N SER A 328 -21.40 -11.90 -1.33
CA SER A 328 -22.04 -11.33 -0.15
C SER A 328 -21.55 -9.91 0.11
N MET A 329 -20.23 -9.67 0.04
CA MET A 329 -19.62 -8.38 0.34
C MET A 329 -19.93 -7.32 -0.72
N ILE A 330 -19.89 -7.69 -2.01
CA ILE A 330 -20.27 -6.79 -3.11
C ILE A 330 -21.74 -6.37 -2.96
N ARG A 331 -22.63 -7.28 -2.56
CA ARG A 331 -24.04 -6.94 -2.26
C ARG A 331 -24.15 -5.97 -1.09
N THR A 332 -23.39 -6.18 -0.02
CA THR A 332 -23.35 -5.25 1.13
C THR A 332 -22.78 -3.88 0.74
N GLY A 333 -21.77 -3.83 -0.13
CA GLY A 333 -21.18 -2.59 -0.65
C GLY A 333 -22.06 -1.85 -1.67
N GLY A 334 -23.15 -2.47 -2.13
CA GLY A 334 -24.15 -1.87 -3.01
C GLY A 334 -23.68 -1.65 -4.45
N MET A 335 -24.42 -0.80 -5.19
CA MET A 335 -24.18 -0.55 -6.62
C MET A 335 -22.78 0.02 -6.90
N VAL A 336 -22.20 0.76 -5.95
CA VAL A 336 -20.86 1.34 -6.09
C VAL A 336 -19.79 0.25 -6.08
N SER A 337 -19.83 -0.69 -5.13
CA SER A 337 -18.90 -1.83 -5.14
C SER A 337 -19.09 -2.70 -6.37
N PHE A 338 -20.33 -2.89 -6.84
CA PHE A 338 -20.59 -3.61 -8.08
C PHE A 338 -19.99 -2.88 -9.30
N PHE A 339 -20.08 -1.55 -9.37
CA PHE A 339 -19.44 -0.76 -10.42
C PHE A 339 -17.92 -0.99 -10.43
N PHE A 340 -17.25 -0.88 -9.28
CA PHE A 340 -15.80 -1.11 -9.21
C PHE A 340 -15.41 -2.56 -9.52
N TYR A 341 -16.25 -3.53 -9.16
CA TYR A 341 -16.05 -4.92 -9.54
C TYR A 341 -16.06 -5.13 -11.06
N VAL A 342 -17.03 -4.56 -11.76
CA VAL A 342 -17.11 -4.63 -13.23
C VAL A 342 -15.94 -3.87 -13.87
N ASN A 343 -15.64 -2.68 -13.35
CA ASN A 343 -14.57 -1.84 -13.84
C ASN A 343 -13.19 -2.51 -13.69
N GLY A 344 -12.89 -3.10 -12.52
CA GLY A 344 -11.65 -3.84 -12.27
C GLY A 344 -11.46 -5.01 -13.23
N ARG A 345 -12.54 -5.75 -13.56
CA ARG A 345 -12.48 -6.81 -14.58
C ARG A 345 -12.18 -6.28 -15.97
N ALA A 346 -12.86 -5.21 -16.37
CA ALA A 346 -12.64 -4.59 -17.67
C ALA A 346 -11.19 -4.10 -17.80
N TYR A 347 -10.66 -3.44 -16.77
CA TYR A 347 -9.29 -2.94 -16.73
C TYR A 347 -8.25 -4.07 -16.88
N ARG A 348 -8.35 -5.14 -16.09
CA ARG A 348 -7.43 -6.29 -16.20
C ARG A 348 -7.52 -6.98 -17.57
N THR A 349 -8.72 -7.05 -18.14
CA THR A 349 -8.90 -7.61 -19.49
C THR A 349 -8.19 -6.75 -20.53
N LEU A 350 -8.30 -5.42 -20.42
CA LEU A 350 -7.59 -4.49 -21.29
C LEU A 350 -6.06 -4.58 -21.13
N GLN A 351 -5.55 -4.65 -19.88
CA GLN A 351 -4.13 -4.83 -19.62
C GLN A 351 -3.58 -6.10 -20.27
N LYS A 352 -4.32 -7.22 -20.22
CA LYS A 352 -3.93 -8.48 -20.90
C LYS A 352 -3.98 -8.40 -22.42
N MET A 353 -4.86 -7.55 -22.97
CA MET A 353 -5.00 -7.36 -24.41
C MET A 353 -3.99 -6.35 -24.98
N MET A 354 -3.41 -5.49 -24.15
CA MET A 354 -2.35 -4.56 -24.54
C MET A 354 -1.00 -5.28 -24.48
N PRO A 355 -0.28 -5.44 -25.60
CA PRO A 355 1.08 -5.96 -25.58
C PRO A 355 1.97 -5.04 -24.73
N ALA A 356 2.97 -5.59 -24.04
CA ALA A 356 3.92 -4.90 -23.16
C ALA A 356 4.71 -3.73 -23.80
N GLY A 357 4.45 -3.37 -25.06
CA GLY A 357 5.05 -2.26 -25.80
C GLY A 357 4.08 -1.15 -26.24
N PHE A 358 2.82 -1.13 -25.81
CA PHE A 358 1.83 -0.14 -26.28
C PHE A 358 1.50 1.01 -25.31
N SER A 359 2.24 1.15 -24.21
CA SER A 359 2.06 2.26 -23.25
C SER A 359 2.38 3.65 -23.81
N GLY A 360 2.92 3.75 -25.03
CA GLY A 360 3.22 5.02 -25.72
C GLY A 360 2.14 5.53 -26.68
N ALA A 361 0.99 4.85 -26.83
CA ALA A 361 0.02 5.20 -27.89
C ALA A 361 -1.29 5.87 -27.40
N ILE A 362 -1.42 6.13 -26.10
CA ILE A 362 -2.48 7.01 -25.55
C ILE A 362 -1.95 8.43 -25.32
N GLU A 363 -0.71 8.71 -25.72
CA GLU A 363 -0.15 10.06 -25.83
C GLU A 363 -0.40 10.65 -27.22
N LYS A 364 -1.63 11.09 -27.49
CA LYS A 364 -1.92 12.20 -28.41
C LYS A 364 -3.12 13.01 -27.93
#